data_AF-A0A413ZHN8-F1
#
_entry.id   AF-A0A413ZHN8-F1
#
_cell.length_a   1.000
_cell.length_b   1.000
_cell.length_c   1.000
_cell.angle_alpha   90.00
_cell.angle_beta   90.00
_cell.angle_gamma   90.00
#
_symmetry.space_group_name_H-M   'P 1'
#
loop_
_entity.id
_entity.type
_entity.pdbx_description
1 polymer ?
#
loop_
_entity_poly.entity_id
_entity_poly.type
_entity_poly.pdbx_seq_one_letter_code
_entity_poly.pdbx_strand_id
1 'polypeptide(L)'
;TFRRKKDAEELSCGFEVYYERCAFAIEIPTVYETVNGNKLTLTVGGVRAYNHTNLYSKKGMERFKVFVGFTCMVCTNLCVSTDGYLSNLEVTNTKDLYRGVLEMLHGYNPAKHIHLMRSLGDTCMNEHQFATLLGKMRLYQCLPQGYQKRLPRMLLTDTQVNAVAKAYISDANFGGLGGELSMWKFYNLLTGSNKNSYIDSFLDRTYNATELATGINAALHGDERYRWFID
;
A
#
# COMPACT_ATOMS: atom_id res chain seq x y z
N THR A 1 3.61 -15.35 10.33
CA THR A 1 4.17 -15.40 11.70
C THR A 1 5.35 -14.45 11.78
N PHE A 2 5.12 -13.22 12.25
CA PHE A 2 6.20 -12.29 12.56
C PHE A 2 7.05 -12.89 13.68
N ARG A 3 8.28 -13.30 13.38
CA ARG A 3 9.23 -13.71 14.40
C ARG A 3 9.64 -12.45 15.18
N ARG A 4 9.03 -12.24 16.34
CA ARG A 4 9.68 -11.51 17.44
C ARG A 4 10.94 -12.30 17.78
N LYS A 5 12.11 -11.82 17.37
CA LYS A 5 13.33 -12.14 18.10
C LYS A 5 13.43 -11.15 19.25
N LYS A 6 13.23 -11.72 20.43
CA LYS A 6 13.60 -11.20 21.73
C LYS A 6 15.10 -10.91 21.75
N ASP A 7 15.46 -10.04 22.68
CA ASP A 7 16.80 -9.83 23.22
C ASP A 7 17.67 -8.84 22.44
N ALA A 8 17.50 -7.57 22.85
CA ALA A 8 18.55 -6.57 22.82
C ALA A 8 19.70 -7.05 23.73
N GLU A 9 20.61 -7.83 23.18
CA GLU A 9 21.94 -8.04 23.75
C GLU A 9 22.96 -7.29 22.89
N GLU A 10 23.63 -6.36 23.55
CA GLU A 10 24.95 -5.77 23.25
C GLU A 10 25.55 -6.10 21.87
N LEU A 11 25.37 -5.20 20.90
CA LEU A 11 26.18 -5.20 19.67
C LEU A 11 27.42 -4.30 19.85
N SER A 12 28.34 -4.70 20.73
CA SER A 12 29.71 -4.20 20.75
C SER A 12 30.59 -5.06 19.85
N CYS A 13 30.51 -4.89 18.53
CA CYS A 13 31.58 -5.31 17.63
C CYS A 13 31.42 -4.66 16.25
N GLY A 14 32.46 -3.94 15.81
CA GLY A 14 32.53 -3.22 14.55
C GLY A 14 32.45 -4.09 13.30
N PHE A 15 31.25 -4.54 12.96
CA PHE A 15 30.90 -4.93 11.60
C PHE A 15 29.85 -3.95 11.10
N GLU A 16 30.24 -3.07 10.18
CA GLU A 16 29.27 -2.34 9.36
C GLU A 16 28.41 -3.39 8.63
N VAL A 17 27.21 -3.64 9.13
CA VAL A 17 26.27 -4.50 8.43
C VAL A 17 25.78 -3.71 7.20
N TYR A 18 26.28 -4.10 6.03
CA TYR A 18 25.86 -3.53 4.75
C TYR A 18 24.43 -3.99 4.43
N TYR A 19 23.44 -3.15 4.74
CA TYR A 19 22.04 -3.44 4.41
C TYR A 19 21.70 -2.94 3.01
N GLU A 20 21.52 -3.81 2.02
CA GLU A 20 21.10 -3.40 0.66
C GLU A 20 19.72 -2.70 0.63
N ARG A 21 18.87 -2.96 1.62
CA ARG A 21 17.56 -2.34 1.80
C ARG A 21 17.29 -2.18 3.29
N CYS A 22 16.84 -1.00 3.69
CA CYS A 22 16.45 -0.70 5.05
C CYS A 22 15.04 -0.10 5.05
N ALA A 23 14.24 -0.48 6.02
CA ALA A 23 12.95 0.14 6.25
C ALA A 23 12.66 0.28 7.74
N PHE A 24 11.84 1.26 8.06
CA PHE A 24 11.32 1.47 9.40
C PHE A 24 9.82 1.75 9.30
N ALA A 25 9.10 1.36 10.35
CA ALA A 25 7.70 1.69 10.54
C ALA A 25 7.49 1.93 12.04
N ILE A 26 6.99 3.11 12.37
CA ILE A 26 6.76 3.60 13.71
C ILE A 26 5.25 3.76 13.86
N GLU A 27 4.66 2.90 14.70
CA GLU A 27 3.26 3.01 15.08
C GLU A 27 3.10 4.07 16.17
N ILE A 28 2.06 4.90 16.05
CA ILE A 28 1.65 5.87 17.06
C ILE A 28 0.33 5.35 17.66
N PRO A 29 0.40 4.49 18.71
CA PRO A 29 -0.76 3.74 19.18
C PRO A 29 -1.82 4.61 19.86
N THR A 30 -1.48 5.84 20.23
CA THR A 30 -2.40 6.84 20.82
C THR A 30 -3.31 7.49 19.79
N VAL A 31 -2.96 7.44 18.50
CA VAL A 31 -3.78 7.96 17.41
C VAL A 31 -4.36 6.78 16.65
N TYR A 32 -5.62 6.47 16.94
CA TYR A 32 -6.31 5.35 16.32
C TYR A 32 -7.77 5.67 16.06
N GLU A 33 -8.35 4.99 15.08
CA GLU A 33 -9.76 5.06 14.72
C GLU A 33 -10.28 3.65 14.43
N THR A 34 -11.59 3.45 14.62
CA THR A 34 -12.25 2.20 14.20
C THR A 34 -12.98 2.43 12.89
N VAL A 35 -12.69 1.59 11.90
CA VAL A 35 -13.28 1.63 10.56
C VAL A 35 -13.81 0.25 10.22
N ASN A 36 -15.11 0.13 9.96
CA ASN A 36 -15.76 -1.13 9.61
C ASN A 36 -15.42 -2.28 10.59
N GLY A 37 -15.42 -1.98 11.89
CA GLY A 37 -15.08 -2.93 12.96
C GLY A 37 -13.58 -3.20 13.16
N ASN A 38 -12.70 -2.64 12.34
CA ASN A 38 -11.25 -2.83 12.41
C ASN A 38 -10.56 -1.62 13.03
N LYS A 39 -9.68 -1.85 14.01
CA LYS A 39 -8.84 -0.78 14.58
C LYS A 39 -7.71 -0.41 13.62
N LEU A 40 -7.60 0.86 13.30
CA LEU A 40 -6.56 1.47 12.48
C LEU A 40 -5.67 2.35 13.37
N THR A 41 -4.35 2.16 13.35
CA THR A 41 -3.38 2.95 14.11
C THR A 41 -2.53 3.82 13.17
N LEU A 42 -2.31 5.08 13.52
CA LEU A 42 -1.45 5.95 12.72
C LEU A 42 -0.02 5.37 12.68
N THR A 43 0.56 5.31 11.50
CA THR A 43 1.89 4.73 11.28
C THR A 43 2.68 5.62 10.33
N VAL A 44 3.92 5.93 10.71
CA VAL A 44 4.89 6.66 9.89
C VAL A 44 6.04 5.74 9.59
N GLY A 45 6.50 5.70 8.35
CA GLY A 45 7.60 4.83 7.99
C GLY A 45 8.32 5.27 6.74
N GLY A 46 9.35 4.52 6.38
CA GLY A 46 10.11 4.78 5.19
C GLY A 46 10.97 3.60 4.77
N VAL A 47 11.40 3.66 3.51
CA VAL A 47 12.24 2.66 2.87
C VAL A 47 13.38 3.37 2.16
N ARG A 48 14.58 2.83 2.34
CA ARG A 48 15.78 3.15 1.59
C ARG A 48 16.27 1.87 0.93
N ALA A 49 16.55 1.91 -0.36
CA ALA A 49 17.10 0.77 -1.10
C ALA A 49 18.25 1.22 -2.00
N TYR A 50 19.36 0.49 -1.97
CA TYR A 50 20.60 0.84 -2.68
C TYR A 50 20.53 0.65 -4.20
N ASN A 51 19.54 -0.09 -4.70
CA ASN A 51 19.27 -0.20 -6.15
C ASN A 51 18.89 1.14 -6.80
N HIS A 52 18.57 2.17 -6.01
CA HIS A 52 18.33 3.52 -6.50
C HIS A 52 19.57 4.42 -6.50
N THR A 53 20.73 3.92 -6.05
CA THR A 53 21.99 4.69 -5.93
C THR A 53 23.10 4.08 -6.78
N ASN A 54 23.82 4.92 -7.55
CA ASN A 54 25.01 4.50 -8.28
C ASN A 54 26.18 4.34 -7.30
N LEU A 55 26.59 3.09 -7.03
CA LEU A 55 27.65 2.76 -6.06
C LEU A 55 29.07 3.17 -6.53
N TYR A 56 29.24 3.47 -7.82
CA TYR A 56 30.55 3.77 -8.42
C TYR A 56 30.87 5.27 -8.50
N SER A 57 29.98 6.16 -8.03
CA SER A 57 30.22 7.61 -8.02
C SER A 57 30.50 8.16 -6.62
N LYS A 58 31.11 9.36 -6.54
CA LYS A 58 31.18 10.15 -5.30
C LYS A 58 29.80 10.22 -4.64
N LYS A 59 29.76 10.26 -3.29
CA LYS A 59 28.55 10.29 -2.47
C LYS A 59 27.53 11.27 -3.06
N GLY A 60 26.54 10.73 -3.75
CA GLY A 60 25.53 11.48 -4.49
C GLY A 60 24.30 11.77 -3.63
N MET A 61 23.28 12.32 -4.28
CA MET A 61 21.98 12.53 -3.68
C MET A 61 21.35 11.17 -3.29
N GLU A 62 20.92 11.04 -2.04
CA GLU A 62 20.25 9.84 -1.54
C GLU A 62 18.75 9.92 -1.82
N ARG A 63 18.11 8.76 -1.98
CA ARG A 63 16.67 8.66 -2.28
C ARG A 63 15.96 7.86 -1.20
N PHE A 64 14.88 8.43 -0.69
CA PHE A 64 14.03 7.81 0.32
C PHE A 64 12.59 7.72 -0.18
N LYS A 65 11.91 6.65 0.21
CA LYS A 65 10.45 6.56 0.19
C LYS A 65 9.97 6.77 1.61
N VAL A 66 9.05 7.70 1.84
CA VAL A 66 8.50 7.96 3.16
C VAL A 66 6.99 7.97 3.07
N PHE A 67 6.33 7.46 4.10
CA PHE A 67 4.87 7.48 4.17
C PHE A 67 4.39 7.82 5.58
N VAL A 68 3.17 8.34 5.63
CA VAL A 68 2.31 8.41 6.80
C VAL A 68 0.93 7.87 6.40
N GLY A 69 0.36 7.02 7.23
CA GLY A 69 -0.88 6.32 6.93
C GLY A 69 -1.41 5.59 8.14
N PHE A 70 -2.25 4.59 7.91
CA PHE A 70 -2.86 3.79 8.97
C PHE A 70 -2.55 2.31 8.81
N THR A 71 -2.25 1.61 9.90
CA THR A 71 -2.09 0.16 9.90
C THR A 71 -3.36 -0.50 10.44
N CYS A 72 -3.94 -1.43 9.68
CA CYS A 72 -5.08 -2.22 10.12
C CYS A 72 -4.62 -3.31 11.08
N MET A 73 -5.01 -3.24 12.36
CA MET A 73 -4.43 -4.08 13.41
C MET A 73 -4.84 -5.56 13.33
N VAL A 74 -5.93 -5.87 12.63
CA VAL A 74 -6.41 -7.25 12.46
C VAL A 74 -5.50 -8.04 11.50
N CYS A 75 -4.90 -7.38 10.52
CA CYS A 75 -4.10 -8.03 9.48
C CYS A 75 -2.73 -7.41 9.25
N THR A 76 -2.40 -6.31 9.92
CA THR A 76 -1.22 -5.47 9.69
C THR A 76 -1.08 -5.00 8.25
N ASN A 77 -2.21 -4.78 7.55
CA ASN A 77 -2.20 -4.13 6.24
C ASN A 77 -1.89 -2.64 6.42
N LEU A 78 -0.98 -2.12 5.61
CA LEU A 78 -0.69 -0.69 5.57
C LEU A 78 -1.67 0.00 4.63
N CYS A 79 -2.29 1.07 5.11
CA CYS A 79 -3.19 1.93 4.36
C CYS A 79 -2.47 3.26 4.10
N VAL A 80 -2.21 3.58 2.83
CA VAL A 80 -1.47 4.78 2.42
C VAL A 80 -2.32 5.61 1.47
N SER A 81 -2.42 6.91 1.73
CA SER A 81 -3.12 7.88 0.89
C SER A 81 -2.15 8.74 0.07
N THR A 82 -2.68 9.50 -0.90
CA THR A 82 -1.89 10.35 -1.81
C THR A 82 -1.14 11.47 -1.10
N ASP A 83 -1.75 12.10 -0.10
CA ASP A 83 -1.15 13.14 0.73
C ASP A 83 -0.21 12.59 1.81
N GLY A 84 -0.18 11.27 1.99
CA GLY A 84 0.64 10.58 2.96
C GLY A 84 1.80 9.78 2.36
N TYR A 85 2.18 10.00 1.10
CA TYR A 85 3.24 9.23 0.45
C TYR A 85 4.19 10.08 -0.39
N LEU A 86 5.48 10.01 -0.07
CA LEU A 86 6.57 10.52 -0.90
C LEU A 86 7.35 9.36 -1.50
N SER A 87 7.20 9.17 -2.81
CA SER A 87 7.83 8.06 -3.55
C SER A 87 9.29 8.31 -3.95
N ASN A 88 9.72 9.56 -3.99
CA ASN A 88 11.10 9.93 -4.30
C ASN A 88 11.51 11.21 -3.55
N LEU A 89 11.85 11.08 -2.28
CA LEU A 89 12.44 12.15 -1.49
C LEU A 89 13.96 12.14 -1.70
N GLU A 90 14.43 13.09 -2.50
CA GLU A 90 15.85 13.26 -2.83
C GLU A 90 16.51 14.17 -1.79
N VAL A 91 17.58 13.67 -1.14
CA VAL A 91 18.21 14.36 -0.01
C VAL A 91 19.72 14.38 -0.16
N THR A 92 20.34 15.50 0.20
CA THR A 92 21.81 15.62 0.22
C THR A 92 22.38 15.49 1.63
N ASN A 93 21.54 15.75 2.63
CA ASN A 93 21.90 15.71 4.05
C ASN A 93 20.66 15.40 4.91
N THR A 94 20.87 15.18 6.20
CA THR A 94 19.80 14.83 7.16
C THR A 94 18.78 15.96 7.38
N LYS A 95 19.15 17.22 7.18
CA LYS A 95 18.21 18.36 7.29
C LYS A 95 17.20 18.37 6.15
N ASP A 96 17.63 18.02 4.93
CA ASP A 96 16.73 17.87 3.78
C ASP A 96 15.70 16.76 4.03
N LEU A 97 16.15 15.62 4.57
CA LEU A 97 15.28 14.53 4.98
C LEU A 97 14.27 14.98 6.03
N TYR A 98 14.74 15.62 7.10
CA TYR A 98 13.86 16.14 8.16
C TYR A 98 12.81 17.10 7.62
N ARG A 99 13.21 18.07 6.79
CA ARG A 99 12.29 19.05 6.18
C ARG A 99 11.26 18.36 5.29
N GLY A 100 11.68 17.47 4.39
CA GLY A 100 10.76 16.79 3.48
C GLY A 100 9.73 15.91 4.20
N VAL A 101 10.16 15.23 5.28
CA VAL A 101 9.23 14.45 6.11
C VAL A 101 8.28 15.36 6.89
N LEU A 102 8.76 16.49 7.44
CA LEU A 102 7.91 17.44 8.16
C LEU A 102 6.86 18.07 7.25
N GLU A 103 7.23 18.45 6.02
CA GLU A 103 6.31 18.97 5.00
C GLU A 103 5.23 17.94 4.64
N MET A 104 5.60 16.67 4.45
CA MET A 104 4.63 15.59 4.23
C MET A 104 3.67 15.44 5.40
N LEU A 105 4.18 15.43 6.64
CA LEU A 105 3.35 15.30 7.84
C LEU A 105 2.39 16.48 8.02
N HIS A 106 2.81 17.71 7.69
CA HIS A 106 1.94 18.89 7.72
C HIS A 106 0.88 18.87 6.62
N GLY A 107 1.19 18.32 5.44
CA GLY A 107 0.23 18.20 4.34
C GLY A 107 -0.77 17.06 4.50
N TYR A 108 -0.44 16.05 5.30
CA TYR A 108 -1.27 14.87 5.50
C TYR A 108 -2.50 15.15 6.36
N ASN A 109 -3.70 14.83 5.84
CA ASN A 109 -4.95 14.97 6.57
C ASN A 109 -5.49 13.60 7.05
N PRO A 110 -5.25 13.23 8.33
CA PRO A 110 -5.68 11.93 8.84
C PRO A 110 -7.21 11.75 8.84
N ALA A 111 -7.97 12.83 9.11
CA ALA A 111 -9.43 12.76 9.13
C ALA A 111 -10.01 12.47 7.74
N LYS A 112 -9.46 13.12 6.70
CA LYS A 112 -9.82 12.85 5.30
C LYS A 112 -9.49 11.41 4.91
N HIS A 113 -8.33 10.90 5.32
CA HIS A 113 -7.94 9.51 5.05
C HIS A 113 -8.88 8.52 5.74
N ILE A 114 -9.22 8.72 7.02
CA ILE A 114 -10.18 7.87 7.73
C ILE A 114 -11.57 7.93 7.10
N HIS A 115 -12.03 9.11 6.69
CA HIS A 115 -13.30 9.26 5.99
C HIS A 115 -13.33 8.45 4.68
N LEU A 116 -12.24 8.49 3.90
CA LEU A 116 -12.09 7.67 2.70
C LEU A 116 -12.14 6.16 3.03
N MET A 117 -11.46 5.72 4.09
CA MET A 117 -11.48 4.30 4.49
C MET A 117 -12.88 3.86 4.95
N ARG A 118 -13.63 4.76 5.60
CA ARG A 118 -15.03 4.50 6.00
C ARG A 118 -15.95 4.38 4.80
N SER A 119 -15.84 5.27 3.81
CA SER A 119 -16.73 5.26 2.64
C SER A 119 -16.60 4.02 1.77
N LEU A 120 -15.44 3.35 1.78
CA LEU A 120 -15.27 2.04 1.15
C LEU A 120 -16.14 0.95 1.83
N GLY A 121 -16.59 1.15 3.06
CA GLY A 121 -17.53 0.26 3.73
C GLY A 121 -18.96 0.38 3.23
N ASP A 122 -19.32 1.53 2.68
CA ASP A 122 -20.70 1.86 2.28
C ASP A 122 -21.08 1.29 0.90
N THR A 123 -20.10 0.74 0.19
CA THR A 123 -20.25 0.23 -1.18
C THR A 123 -19.91 -1.25 -1.23
N CYS A 124 -20.75 -2.04 -1.89
CA CYS A 124 -20.54 -3.45 -2.13
C CYS A 124 -20.43 -3.75 -3.62
N MET A 125 -19.64 -4.77 -3.93
CA MET A 125 -19.65 -5.41 -5.24
C MET A 125 -20.16 -6.85 -5.12
N ASN A 126 -20.94 -7.28 -6.12
CA ASN A 126 -21.39 -8.67 -6.18
C ASN A 126 -20.31 -9.59 -6.76
N GLU A 127 -20.53 -10.90 -6.65
CA GLU A 127 -19.58 -11.90 -7.12
C GLU A 127 -19.27 -11.79 -8.62
N HIS A 128 -20.26 -11.49 -9.45
CA HIS A 128 -20.07 -11.31 -10.88
C HIS A 128 -19.13 -10.13 -11.18
N GLN A 129 -19.37 -8.97 -10.55
CA GLN A 129 -18.49 -7.80 -10.67
C GLN A 129 -17.07 -8.13 -10.18
N PHE A 130 -16.93 -8.89 -9.10
CA PHE A 130 -15.62 -9.27 -8.58
C PHE A 130 -14.88 -10.23 -9.52
N ALA A 131 -15.58 -11.22 -10.08
CA ALA A 131 -15.02 -12.14 -11.06
C ALA A 131 -14.60 -11.43 -12.36
N THR A 132 -15.44 -10.51 -12.87
CA THR A 132 -15.11 -9.65 -14.02
C THR A 132 -13.87 -8.82 -13.73
N LEU A 133 -13.84 -8.15 -12.57
CA LEU A 133 -12.69 -7.36 -12.12
C LEU A 133 -11.40 -8.18 -12.09
N LEU A 134 -11.43 -9.34 -11.46
CA LEU A 134 -10.29 -10.24 -11.38
C LEU A 134 -9.80 -10.68 -12.76
N GLY A 135 -10.73 -10.99 -13.68
CA GLY A 135 -10.42 -11.30 -15.08
C GLY A 135 -9.75 -10.13 -15.81
N LYS A 136 -10.29 -8.92 -15.68
CA LYS A 136 -9.74 -7.70 -16.28
C LYS A 136 -8.36 -7.35 -15.72
N MET A 137 -8.13 -7.54 -14.42
CA MET A 137 -6.81 -7.36 -13.82
C MET A 137 -5.77 -8.31 -14.42
N ARG A 138 -6.13 -9.58 -14.70
CA ARG A 138 -5.22 -10.51 -15.40
C ARG A 138 -4.99 -10.08 -16.86
N LEU A 139 -6.04 -9.67 -17.56
CA LEU A 139 -5.92 -9.18 -18.94
C LEU A 139 -5.06 -7.92 -19.04
N TYR A 140 -5.11 -7.02 -18.04
CA TYR A 140 -4.34 -5.78 -18.01
C TYR A 140 -2.83 -6.03 -18.14
N GLN A 141 -2.31 -7.12 -17.57
CA GLN A 141 -0.89 -7.51 -17.68
C GLN A 141 -0.51 -7.99 -19.09
N CYS A 142 -1.49 -8.49 -19.84
CA CYS A 142 -1.33 -8.97 -21.21
C CYS A 142 -1.63 -7.92 -22.29
N LEU A 143 -2.10 -6.73 -21.90
CA LEU A 143 -2.45 -5.68 -22.86
C LEU A 143 -1.21 -5.12 -23.55
N PRO A 144 -1.30 -4.76 -24.84
CA PRO A 144 -0.26 -3.99 -25.50
C PRO A 144 -0.04 -2.65 -24.79
N GLN A 145 1.21 -2.19 -24.74
CA GLN A 145 1.60 -1.02 -23.95
C GLN A 145 0.78 0.25 -24.28
N GLY A 146 0.37 0.43 -25.54
CA GLY A 146 -0.47 1.57 -25.95
C GLY A 146 -1.87 1.54 -25.34
N TYR A 147 -2.47 0.36 -25.15
CA TYR A 147 -3.77 0.21 -24.47
C TYR A 147 -3.61 0.40 -22.98
N GLN A 148 -2.58 -0.20 -22.39
CA GLN A 148 -2.30 -0.13 -20.96
C GLN A 148 -2.13 1.33 -20.49
N LYS A 149 -1.44 2.17 -21.27
CA LYS A 149 -1.25 3.61 -20.98
C LYS A 149 -2.54 4.44 -20.92
N ARG A 150 -3.63 3.96 -21.54
CA ARG A 150 -4.93 4.65 -21.51
C ARG A 150 -5.79 4.27 -20.30
N LEU A 151 -5.42 3.20 -19.61
CA LEU A 151 -6.11 2.73 -18.43
C LEU A 151 -5.44 3.26 -17.16
N PRO A 152 -6.16 3.37 -16.05
CA PRO A 152 -5.55 3.61 -14.75
C PRO A 152 -4.45 2.58 -14.47
N ARG A 153 -3.32 3.07 -13.97
CA ARG A 153 -2.15 2.24 -13.71
C ARG A 153 -2.47 1.19 -12.64
N MET A 154 -2.14 -0.07 -12.92
CA MET A 154 -2.17 -1.15 -11.95
C MET A 154 -0.77 -1.74 -11.78
N LEU A 155 -0.28 -1.79 -10.54
CA LEU A 155 1.05 -2.31 -10.17
C LEU A 155 1.01 -3.75 -9.64
N LEU A 156 -0.17 -4.30 -9.38
CA LEU A 156 -0.34 -5.70 -8.99
C LEU A 156 0.00 -6.60 -10.18
N THR A 157 0.90 -7.56 -9.97
CA THR A 157 1.25 -8.60 -10.95
C THR A 157 0.27 -9.77 -10.85
N ASP A 158 0.34 -10.71 -11.80
CA ASP A 158 -0.45 -11.95 -11.78
C ASP A 158 -0.34 -12.71 -10.45
N THR A 159 0.83 -12.67 -9.80
CA THR A 159 1.02 -13.29 -8.48
C THR A 159 0.18 -12.61 -7.40
N GLN A 160 0.14 -11.28 -7.36
CA GLN A 160 -0.71 -10.56 -6.41
C GLN A 160 -2.20 -10.74 -6.74
N VAL A 161 -2.58 -10.69 -8.02
CA VAL A 161 -3.97 -10.92 -8.45
C VAL A 161 -4.45 -12.32 -8.03
N ASN A 162 -3.62 -13.35 -8.24
CA ASN A 162 -3.93 -14.70 -7.76
C ASN A 162 -3.99 -14.80 -6.23
N ALA A 163 -3.19 -14.01 -5.50
CA ALA A 163 -3.25 -13.96 -4.05
C ALA A 163 -4.56 -13.30 -3.56
N VAL A 164 -5.05 -12.26 -4.23
CA VAL A 164 -6.37 -11.64 -3.98
C VAL A 164 -7.48 -12.68 -4.18
N ALA A 165 -7.43 -13.42 -5.28
CA ALA A 165 -8.41 -14.48 -5.57
C ALA A 165 -8.43 -15.56 -4.48
N LYS A 166 -7.26 -16.02 -4.02
CA LYS A 166 -7.17 -16.98 -2.92
C LYS A 166 -7.73 -16.41 -1.62
N ALA A 167 -7.36 -15.19 -1.27
CA ALA A 167 -7.80 -14.53 -0.04
C ALA A 167 -9.30 -14.22 -0.05
N TYR A 168 -9.90 -13.92 -1.21
CA TYR A 168 -11.36 -13.78 -1.34
C TYR A 168 -12.12 -15.04 -0.86
N ILE A 169 -11.53 -16.22 -1.08
CA ILE A 169 -12.08 -17.52 -0.68
C ILE A 169 -11.73 -17.88 0.77
N SER A 170 -10.48 -17.66 1.19
CA SER A 170 -9.95 -18.24 2.43
C SER A 170 -9.68 -17.25 3.58
N ASP A 171 -9.70 -15.94 3.35
CA ASP A 171 -9.41 -14.96 4.39
C ASP A 171 -10.59 -14.85 5.37
N ALA A 172 -10.33 -15.09 6.65
CA ALA A 172 -11.35 -15.10 7.69
C ALA A 172 -11.94 -13.71 8.00
N ASN A 173 -11.21 -12.63 7.73
CA ASN A 173 -11.63 -11.27 8.06
C ASN A 173 -12.22 -10.54 6.85
N PHE A 174 -11.62 -10.74 5.67
CA PHE A 174 -11.92 -9.98 4.46
C PHE A 174 -12.41 -10.84 3.29
N GLY A 175 -12.58 -12.15 3.48
CA GLY A 175 -13.21 -13.03 2.51
C GLY A 175 -14.63 -12.57 2.15
N GLY A 176 -15.00 -12.86 0.90
CA GLY A 176 -16.30 -12.49 0.32
C GLY A 176 -17.09 -13.66 -0.26
N LEU A 177 -16.57 -14.90 -0.20
CA LEU A 177 -17.25 -16.06 -0.75
C LEU A 177 -18.67 -16.21 -0.18
N GLY A 178 -19.65 -16.33 -1.08
CA GLY A 178 -21.06 -16.58 -0.71
C GLY A 178 -21.83 -15.33 -0.26
N GLY A 179 -21.30 -14.12 -0.48
CA GLY A 179 -21.99 -12.87 -0.17
C GLY A 179 -21.46 -11.67 -0.96
N GLU A 180 -21.94 -10.49 -0.62
CA GLU A 180 -21.42 -9.25 -1.18
C GLU A 180 -20.05 -8.89 -0.58
N LEU A 181 -19.15 -8.39 -1.44
CA LEU A 181 -17.82 -7.94 -1.06
C LEU A 181 -17.83 -6.42 -0.92
N SER A 182 -17.83 -5.91 0.32
CA SER A 182 -17.64 -4.47 0.55
C SER A 182 -16.30 -3.98 -0.04
N MET A 183 -16.24 -2.75 -0.51
CA MET A 183 -15.00 -2.18 -1.05
C MET A 183 -13.90 -2.04 0.03
N TRP A 184 -14.27 -1.95 1.31
CA TRP A 184 -13.33 -2.03 2.44
C TRP A 184 -12.64 -3.39 2.53
N LYS A 185 -13.40 -4.49 2.38
CA LYS A 185 -12.84 -5.84 2.32
C LYS A 185 -11.97 -6.00 1.09
N PHE A 186 -12.44 -5.59 -0.09
CA PHE A 186 -11.65 -5.64 -1.33
C PHE A 186 -10.32 -4.89 -1.19
N TYR A 187 -10.33 -3.67 -0.64
CA TYR A 187 -9.11 -2.90 -0.35
C TYR A 187 -8.12 -3.66 0.54
N ASN A 188 -8.61 -4.37 1.57
CA ASN A 188 -7.76 -5.18 2.44
C ASN A 188 -7.23 -6.44 1.76
N LEU A 189 -7.96 -7.03 0.81
CA LEU A 189 -7.44 -8.11 -0.03
C LEU A 189 -6.31 -7.60 -0.93
N LEU A 190 -6.47 -6.43 -1.56
CA LEU A 190 -5.44 -5.81 -2.40
C LEU A 190 -4.16 -5.51 -1.60
N THR A 191 -4.28 -4.77 -0.49
CA THR A 191 -3.12 -4.42 0.35
C THR A 191 -2.50 -5.65 1.02
N GLY A 192 -3.30 -6.65 1.39
CA GLY A 192 -2.84 -7.94 1.90
C GLY A 192 -1.97 -8.70 0.90
N SER A 193 -2.32 -8.66 -0.40
CA SER A 193 -1.55 -9.29 -1.47
C SER A 193 -0.15 -8.69 -1.64
N ASN A 194 0.06 -7.44 -1.21
CA ASN A 194 1.32 -6.73 -1.35
C ASN A 194 2.38 -7.15 -0.31
N LYS A 195 2.02 -7.83 0.78
CA LYS A 195 2.96 -8.17 1.88
C LYS A 195 4.18 -8.98 1.47
N ASN A 196 4.06 -9.74 0.39
CA ASN A 196 5.17 -10.52 -0.18
C ASN A 196 6.01 -9.74 -1.21
N SER A 197 5.72 -8.46 -1.41
CA SER A 197 6.49 -7.59 -2.29
C SER A 197 7.86 -7.29 -1.69
N TYR A 198 8.85 -7.09 -2.55
CA TYR A 198 10.08 -6.44 -2.13
C TYR A 198 9.79 -5.06 -1.53
N ILE A 199 10.53 -4.73 -0.48
CA ILE A 199 10.27 -3.55 0.36
C ILE A 199 10.34 -2.23 -0.40
N ASP A 200 11.17 -2.16 -1.44
CA ASP A 200 11.31 -1.01 -2.35
C ASP A 200 10.07 -0.80 -3.24
N SER A 201 9.35 -1.87 -3.60
CA SER A 201 8.12 -1.82 -4.41
C SER A 201 6.84 -1.91 -3.58
N PHE A 202 6.95 -2.29 -2.30
CA PHE A 202 5.83 -2.48 -1.39
C PHE A 202 4.98 -1.21 -1.24
N LEU A 203 5.63 -0.05 -1.01
CA LEU A 203 4.90 1.21 -0.80
C LEU A 203 4.18 1.68 -2.05
N ASP A 204 4.82 1.60 -3.24
CA ASP A 204 4.18 1.97 -4.50
C ASP A 204 2.95 1.12 -4.77
N ARG A 205 3.05 -0.21 -4.57
CA ARG A 205 1.91 -1.11 -4.76
C ARG A 205 0.80 -0.89 -3.73
N THR A 206 1.16 -0.55 -2.49
CA THR A 206 0.20 -0.28 -1.42
C THR A 206 -0.56 1.01 -1.69
N TYR A 207 0.14 2.07 -2.11
CA TYR A 207 -0.49 3.30 -2.57
C TYR A 207 -1.38 3.05 -3.80
N ASN A 208 -0.89 2.30 -4.79
CA ASN A 208 -1.68 1.96 -5.97
C ASN A 208 -2.92 1.10 -5.65
N ALA A 209 -2.88 0.26 -4.60
CA ALA A 209 -4.06 -0.46 -4.12
C ALA A 209 -5.15 0.51 -3.61
N THR A 210 -4.76 1.62 -2.97
CA THR A 210 -5.70 2.68 -2.60
C THR A 210 -6.30 3.36 -3.83
N GLU A 211 -5.48 3.70 -4.84
CA GLU A 211 -5.98 4.27 -6.10
C GLU A 211 -6.93 3.33 -6.84
N LEU A 212 -6.62 2.04 -6.88
CA LEU A 212 -7.50 1.02 -7.48
C LEU A 212 -8.80 0.89 -6.71
N ALA A 213 -8.76 0.72 -5.38
CA ALA A 213 -9.97 0.54 -4.59
C ALA A 213 -10.90 1.75 -4.70
N THR A 214 -10.36 2.96 -4.60
CA THR A 214 -11.12 4.21 -4.75
C THR A 214 -11.66 4.41 -6.16
N GLY A 215 -10.87 4.12 -7.18
CA GLY A 215 -11.29 4.21 -8.58
C GLY A 215 -12.39 3.22 -8.93
N ILE A 216 -12.27 1.97 -8.51
CA ILE A 216 -13.30 0.94 -8.69
C ILE A 216 -14.57 1.32 -7.92
N ASN A 217 -14.44 1.81 -6.69
CA ASN A 217 -15.57 2.31 -5.90
C ASN A 217 -16.33 3.41 -6.63
N ALA A 218 -15.63 4.36 -7.24
CA ALA A 218 -16.23 5.41 -8.06
C ALA A 218 -16.89 4.85 -9.32
N ALA A 219 -16.26 3.88 -9.99
CA ALA A 219 -16.80 3.26 -11.20
C ALA A 219 -18.11 2.49 -10.93
N LEU A 220 -18.23 1.85 -9.76
CA LEU A 220 -19.49 1.24 -9.30
C LEU A 220 -20.62 2.27 -9.14
N HIS A 221 -20.28 3.56 -8.96
CA HIS A 221 -21.24 4.67 -8.85
C HIS A 221 -21.43 5.47 -10.14
N GLY A 222 -20.83 5.07 -11.27
CA GLY A 222 -21.00 5.79 -12.54
C GLY A 222 -19.71 6.26 -13.18
N ASP A 223 -18.61 6.40 -12.45
CA ASP A 223 -17.36 6.97 -12.98
C ASP A 223 -16.79 6.14 -14.15
N GLU A 224 -16.30 6.82 -15.18
CA GLU A 224 -15.80 6.19 -16.40
C GLU A 224 -14.32 5.78 -16.32
N ARG A 225 -13.53 6.41 -15.44
CA ARG A 225 -12.07 6.29 -15.44
C ARG A 225 -11.59 4.87 -15.18
N TYR A 226 -12.28 4.15 -14.29
CA TYR A 226 -11.96 2.75 -13.94
C TYR A 226 -12.98 1.75 -14.50
N ARG A 227 -13.92 2.21 -15.32
CA ARG A 227 -15.04 1.44 -15.87
C ARG A 227 -14.61 0.15 -16.57
N TRP A 228 -13.53 0.20 -17.35
CA TRP A 228 -12.98 -0.96 -18.07
C TRP A 228 -12.74 -2.20 -17.19
N PHE A 229 -12.43 -1.97 -15.91
CA PHE A 229 -12.17 -3.04 -14.95
C PHE A 229 -13.44 -3.73 -14.46
N ILE A 230 -14.61 -3.08 -14.50
CA ILE A 230 -15.86 -3.63 -13.96
C ILE A 230 -16.92 -3.96 -15.02
N ASP A 231 -16.72 -3.50 -16.26
CA ASP A 231 -17.52 -3.89 -17.45
C ASP A 231 -17.07 -5.23 -18.02
#